data_AF-A0AB34IV48-F1
#
_entry.id   AF-A0AB34IV48-F1
#
_cell.length_a   1.000
_cell.length_b   1.000
_cell.length_c   1.000
_cell.angle_alpha   90.00
_cell.angle_beta   90.00
_cell.angle_gamma   90.00
#
_symmetry.space_group_name_H-M   'P 1'
#
loop_
_entity.id
_entity.type
_entity.pdbx_description
1 polymer ?
#
loop_
_entity_poly.entity_id
_entity_poly.type
_entity_poly.pdbx_seq_one_letter_code
_entity_poly.pdbx_strand_id
1 'polypeptide(L)'
;MSPPWAAFDALAQWNASTFHAEVVPLSRMVRLAYTATAGSYFNASELNSSVPGWRRDLGLTANPPAGMRALLFVQPHTHRAVVAFRGTDLDRTAVSGQADACADSLLFGDELPPFCGQFSNHTLDYLLRAAEFVARCAAAYPSYELLFTGHSLGAALAMMVAELRVGLLRNDGSSTSPTALPPAAVFSAPAWADALTRRTGVVPSVIAAQRRLYSLADEWDPVQASASDQGQLVGMECLWADAPPPPGCSACWESGGGAPPLSWSDSAACRLCFAHTHVFSNYVNHLVLGPRPTCAVVGASVRGSATLGAVHSSVPA
;
A
#
# COMPACT_ATOMS: atom_id res chain seq x y z
N MET A 1 4.88 -23.05 -13.63
CA MET A 1 4.27 -23.02 -12.29
C MET A 1 4.54 -21.65 -11.70
N SER A 2 3.53 -20.93 -11.23
CA SER A 2 3.78 -19.68 -10.51
C SER A 2 4.43 -19.98 -9.16
N PRO A 3 5.40 -19.18 -8.72
CA PRO A 3 6.03 -19.41 -7.44
C PRO A 3 5.04 -19.12 -6.29
N PRO A 4 5.20 -19.77 -5.12
CA PRO A 4 4.46 -19.40 -3.92
C PRO A 4 4.74 -17.92 -3.58
N TRP A 5 3.85 -17.28 -2.82
CA TRP A 5 4.13 -15.94 -2.31
C TRP A 5 5.34 -15.89 -1.37
N ALA A 6 5.82 -17.03 -0.89
CA ALA A 6 7.12 -17.14 -0.24
C ALA A 6 8.29 -16.69 -1.16
N ALA A 7 8.15 -16.75 -2.48
CA ALA A 7 9.17 -16.24 -3.41
C ALA A 7 9.09 -14.72 -3.65
N PHE A 8 8.10 -14.05 -3.07
CA PHE A 8 7.91 -12.61 -3.22
C PHE A 8 9.05 -11.79 -2.58
N ASP A 9 9.79 -12.41 -1.65
CA ASP A 9 11.01 -11.89 -1.01
C ASP A 9 12.10 -11.51 -2.02
N ALA A 10 11.98 -12.03 -3.26
CA ALA A 10 12.88 -11.78 -4.37
C ALA A 10 12.30 -10.86 -5.45
N LEU A 11 11.21 -10.10 -5.23
CA LEU A 11 10.63 -9.23 -6.27
C LEU A 11 11.68 -8.28 -6.85
N ALA A 12 12.56 -7.73 -6.01
CA ALA A 12 13.65 -6.85 -6.44
C ALA A 12 14.74 -7.56 -7.27
N GLN A 13 14.74 -8.89 -7.31
CA GLN A 13 15.71 -9.73 -8.02
C GLN A 13 15.08 -10.47 -9.22
N TRP A 14 13.76 -10.41 -9.37
CA TRP A 14 13.09 -11.04 -10.50
C TRP A 14 13.56 -10.43 -11.83
N ASN A 15 13.70 -11.29 -12.83
CA ASN A 15 13.89 -10.83 -14.20
C ASN A 15 12.62 -10.11 -14.69
N ALA A 16 12.74 -9.33 -15.77
CA ALA A 16 11.63 -8.51 -16.29
C ALA A 16 10.37 -9.34 -16.63
N SER A 17 10.54 -10.56 -17.16
CA SER A 17 9.41 -11.42 -17.51
C SER A 17 8.63 -11.88 -16.28
N THR A 18 9.33 -12.38 -15.25
CA THR A 18 8.70 -12.79 -13.97
C THR A 18 8.06 -11.59 -13.27
N PHE A 19 8.75 -10.44 -13.25
CA PHE A 19 8.21 -9.21 -12.68
C PHE A 19 6.88 -8.81 -13.35
N HIS A 20 6.84 -8.72 -14.67
CA HIS A 20 5.60 -8.37 -15.37
C HIS A 20 4.50 -9.43 -15.20
N ALA A 21 4.85 -10.72 -15.23
CA ALA A 21 3.89 -11.81 -15.08
C ALA A 21 3.17 -11.78 -13.72
N GLU A 22 3.85 -11.35 -12.66
CA GLU A 22 3.28 -11.31 -11.31
C GLU A 22 2.70 -9.93 -10.95
N VAL A 23 3.29 -8.82 -11.40
CA VAL A 23 2.88 -7.45 -11.01
C VAL A 23 1.75 -6.89 -11.89
N VAL A 24 1.70 -7.22 -13.19
CA VAL A 24 0.61 -6.74 -14.08
C VAL A 24 -0.77 -7.25 -13.62
N PRO A 25 -0.94 -8.50 -13.15
CA PRO A 25 -2.19 -8.91 -12.52
C PRO A 25 -2.58 -8.05 -11.31
N LEU A 26 -1.61 -7.68 -10.45
CA LEU A 26 -1.88 -6.85 -9.27
C LEU A 26 -2.40 -5.47 -9.68
N SER A 27 -1.79 -4.82 -10.67
CA SER A 27 -2.27 -3.51 -11.13
C SER A 27 -3.68 -3.57 -11.70
N ARG A 28 -4.04 -4.65 -12.39
CA ARG A 28 -5.42 -4.87 -12.87
C ARG A 28 -6.40 -5.07 -11.71
N MET A 29 -6.00 -5.76 -10.64
CA MET A 29 -6.82 -5.92 -9.44
C MET A 29 -7.03 -4.58 -8.72
N VAL A 30 -5.99 -3.76 -8.64
CA VAL A 30 -6.08 -2.39 -8.10
C VAL A 30 -7.01 -1.52 -8.95
N ARG A 31 -6.92 -1.60 -10.29
CA ARG A 31 -7.89 -0.91 -11.17
C ARG A 31 -9.32 -1.30 -10.84
N LEU A 32 -9.58 -2.61 -10.73
CA LEU A 32 -10.92 -3.11 -10.40
C LEU A 32 -11.36 -2.65 -9.00
N ALA A 33 -10.45 -2.49 -8.03
CA ALA A 33 -10.81 -1.92 -6.73
C ALA A 33 -11.35 -0.50 -6.86
N TYR A 34 -10.89 0.30 -7.83
CA TYR A 34 -11.46 1.60 -8.17
C TYR A 34 -12.77 1.52 -8.94
N THR A 35 -12.82 0.70 -9.98
CA THR A 35 -13.88 0.77 -10.99
C THR A 35 -15.03 -0.21 -10.76
N ALA A 36 -14.82 -1.31 -10.05
CA ALA A 36 -15.86 -2.28 -9.71
C ALA A 36 -16.51 -2.02 -8.34
N THR A 37 -16.14 -0.93 -7.65
CA THR A 37 -16.71 -0.52 -6.37
C THR A 37 -17.35 0.87 -6.48
N ALA A 38 -18.26 1.21 -5.56
CA ALA A 38 -19.02 2.46 -5.60
C ALA A 38 -18.12 3.69 -5.45
N GLY A 39 -18.31 4.72 -6.27
CA GLY A 39 -17.53 5.95 -6.25
C GLY A 39 -17.61 6.67 -7.59
N SER A 40 -16.87 7.77 -7.76
CA SER A 40 -16.86 8.54 -9.02
C SER A 40 -16.31 7.75 -10.21
N TYR A 41 -15.42 6.79 -9.95
CA TYR A 41 -14.81 5.93 -10.96
C TYR A 41 -15.60 4.66 -11.28
N PHE A 42 -16.78 4.47 -10.66
CA PHE A 42 -17.55 3.25 -10.82
C PHE A 42 -17.94 3.00 -12.28
N ASN A 43 -17.68 1.77 -12.74
CA ASN A 43 -18.05 1.28 -14.05
C ASN A 43 -18.85 -0.01 -13.89
N ALA A 44 -20.16 0.08 -14.16
CA ALA A 44 -21.08 -1.06 -14.03
C ALA A 44 -20.68 -2.27 -14.90
N SER A 45 -20.00 -2.06 -16.03
CA SER A 45 -19.52 -3.16 -16.88
C SER A 45 -18.42 -3.99 -16.21
N GLU A 46 -17.76 -3.45 -15.19
CA GLU A 46 -16.70 -4.14 -14.45
C GLU A 46 -17.17 -4.75 -13.13
N LEU A 47 -18.47 -4.62 -12.82
CA LEU A 47 -19.05 -5.12 -11.58
C LEU A 47 -18.84 -6.62 -11.38
N ASN A 48 -18.71 -7.42 -12.44
CA ASN A 48 -18.41 -8.87 -12.33
C ASN A 48 -17.07 -9.26 -12.96
N SER A 49 -16.26 -8.27 -13.36
CA SER A 49 -14.97 -8.50 -14.01
C SER A 49 -13.93 -9.08 -13.05
N SER A 50 -13.02 -9.87 -13.61
CA SER A 50 -11.88 -10.47 -12.91
C SER A 50 -10.60 -10.26 -13.74
N VAL A 51 -9.46 -10.67 -13.19
CA VAL A 51 -8.17 -10.67 -13.90
C VAL A 51 -7.92 -12.04 -14.52
N PRO A 52 -7.40 -12.16 -15.77
CA PRO A 52 -7.10 -13.44 -16.38
C PRO A 52 -6.24 -14.34 -15.48
N GLY A 53 -6.64 -15.61 -15.33
CA GLY A 53 -5.98 -16.56 -14.42
C GLY A 53 -6.35 -16.41 -12.93
N TRP A 54 -7.24 -15.46 -12.61
CA TRP A 54 -7.76 -15.21 -11.27
C TRP A 54 -9.29 -15.21 -11.27
N ARG A 55 -9.88 -15.66 -10.17
CA ARG A 55 -11.31 -15.55 -9.89
C ARG A 55 -11.53 -14.50 -8.82
N ARG A 56 -12.35 -13.49 -9.09
CA ARG A 56 -12.81 -12.56 -8.07
C ARG A 56 -13.88 -13.23 -7.20
N ASP A 57 -13.77 -13.10 -5.89
CA ASP A 57 -14.80 -13.56 -4.97
C ASP A 57 -15.85 -12.46 -4.75
N LEU A 58 -17.02 -12.61 -5.37
CA LEU A 58 -18.11 -11.65 -5.26
C LEU A 58 -18.77 -11.65 -3.87
N GLY A 59 -18.66 -12.74 -3.11
CA GLY A 59 -19.17 -12.82 -1.73
C GLY A 59 -18.24 -12.14 -0.72
N LEU A 60 -16.96 -11.98 -1.06
CA LEU A 60 -15.96 -11.26 -0.28
C LEU A 60 -15.58 -9.97 -0.97
N THR A 61 -16.51 -9.03 -0.97
CA THR A 61 -16.34 -7.65 -1.45
C THR A 61 -16.72 -6.67 -0.33
N ALA A 62 -15.81 -5.75 0.00
CA ALA A 62 -16.11 -4.61 0.84
C ALA A 62 -16.46 -3.43 -0.08
N ASN A 63 -17.76 -3.12 -0.20
CA ASN A 63 -18.25 -2.03 -1.05
C ASN A 63 -19.40 -1.24 -0.41
N PRO A 64 -19.15 -0.55 0.72
CA PRO A 64 -20.17 0.31 1.30
C PRO A 64 -20.45 1.55 0.41
N PRO A 65 -21.59 2.25 0.59
CA PRO A 65 -21.87 3.50 -0.12
C PRO A 65 -20.80 4.59 0.12
N ALA A 66 -20.21 4.59 1.32
CA ALA A 66 -19.09 5.43 1.74
C ALA A 66 -18.18 4.59 2.65
N GLY A 67 -16.86 4.78 2.57
CA GLY A 67 -15.91 4.05 3.43
C GLY A 67 -14.89 3.18 2.68
N MET A 68 -14.14 2.41 3.46
CA MET A 68 -13.10 1.50 2.98
C MET A 68 -13.65 0.47 1.99
N ARG A 69 -12.93 0.28 0.89
CA ARG A 69 -13.29 -0.66 -0.18
C ARG A 69 -12.16 -1.60 -0.51
N ALA A 70 -12.53 -2.86 -0.73
CA ALA A 70 -11.59 -3.90 -1.05
C ALA A 70 -12.25 -5.07 -1.79
N LEU A 71 -11.45 -5.73 -2.62
CA LEU A 71 -11.84 -6.90 -3.41
C LEU A 71 -10.90 -8.06 -3.09
N LEU A 72 -11.45 -9.28 -3.06
CA LEU A 72 -10.66 -10.50 -2.99
C LEU A 72 -10.57 -11.18 -4.37
N PHE A 73 -9.35 -11.55 -4.74
CA PHE A 73 -9.06 -12.38 -5.91
C PHE A 73 -8.37 -13.66 -5.45
N VAL A 74 -8.73 -14.79 -6.05
CA VAL A 74 -8.16 -16.09 -5.74
C VAL A 74 -7.71 -16.81 -7.00
N GLN A 75 -6.64 -17.58 -6.88
CA GLN A 75 -6.10 -18.44 -7.92
C GLN A 75 -6.12 -19.89 -7.41
N PRO A 76 -7.17 -20.68 -7.72
CA PRO A 76 -7.38 -21.98 -7.09
C PRO A 76 -6.23 -22.97 -7.30
N HIS A 77 -5.63 -22.99 -8.49
CA HIS A 77 -4.59 -23.96 -8.84
C HIS A 77 -3.29 -23.79 -8.06
N THR A 78 -3.03 -22.59 -7.53
CA THR A 78 -1.81 -22.26 -6.80
C THR A 78 -2.08 -21.94 -5.34
N HIS A 79 -3.36 -21.99 -4.90
CA HIS A 79 -3.78 -21.59 -3.56
C HIS A 79 -3.27 -20.19 -3.19
N ARG A 80 -3.28 -19.26 -4.14
CA ARG A 80 -2.90 -17.86 -3.91
C ARG A 80 -4.13 -16.97 -3.85
N ALA A 81 -4.11 -15.99 -2.98
CA ALA A 81 -5.14 -14.97 -2.87
C ALA A 81 -4.52 -13.57 -2.78
N VAL A 82 -5.21 -12.59 -3.35
CA VAL A 82 -4.83 -11.18 -3.34
C VAL A 82 -5.98 -10.35 -2.82
N VAL A 83 -5.71 -9.52 -1.82
CA VAL A 83 -6.64 -8.50 -1.33
C VAL A 83 -6.23 -7.16 -1.92
N ALA A 84 -7.08 -6.58 -2.76
CA ALA A 84 -6.85 -5.30 -3.41
C ALA A 84 -7.69 -4.22 -2.73
N PHE A 85 -7.04 -3.25 -2.10
CA PHE A 85 -7.68 -2.10 -1.48
C PHE A 85 -7.79 -0.95 -2.47
N ARG A 86 -8.93 -0.27 -2.49
CA ARG A 86 -9.09 0.96 -3.25
C ARG A 86 -8.36 2.11 -2.54
N GLY A 87 -7.74 2.99 -3.31
CA GLY A 87 -7.28 4.28 -2.79
C GLY A 87 -8.37 5.36 -2.82
N THR A 88 -7.93 6.61 -2.70
CA THR A 88 -8.78 7.80 -2.59
C THR A 88 -9.54 8.07 -3.89
N ASP A 89 -10.83 8.27 -3.77
CA ASP A 89 -11.69 8.90 -4.77
C ASP A 89 -11.45 10.41 -4.77
N LEU A 90 -10.81 10.93 -5.83
CA LEU A 90 -10.38 12.33 -5.88
C LEU A 90 -11.55 13.31 -6.11
N ASP A 91 -12.75 12.82 -6.43
CA ASP A 91 -13.94 13.65 -6.54
C ASP A 91 -14.52 13.95 -5.16
N ARG A 92 -14.05 15.04 -4.56
CA ARG A 92 -14.53 15.55 -3.26
C ARG A 92 -15.96 16.09 -3.30
N THR A 93 -16.60 16.15 -4.46
CA THR A 93 -18.03 16.47 -4.56
C THR A 93 -18.92 15.25 -4.34
N ALA A 94 -18.39 14.05 -4.60
CA ALA A 94 -19.06 12.79 -4.35
C ALA A 94 -18.94 12.35 -2.88
N VAL A 95 -19.98 11.69 -2.36
CA VAL A 95 -19.98 11.14 -0.98
C VAL A 95 -18.80 10.18 -0.75
N SER A 96 -18.42 9.42 -1.78
CA SER A 96 -17.27 8.51 -1.76
C SER A 96 -15.95 9.27 -1.54
N GLY A 97 -15.68 10.32 -2.33
CA GLY A 97 -14.46 11.11 -2.19
C GLY A 97 -14.42 11.95 -0.92
N GLN A 98 -15.57 12.39 -0.40
CA GLN A 98 -15.65 13.03 0.92
C GLN A 98 -15.26 12.06 2.03
N ALA A 99 -15.79 10.83 2.02
CA ALA A 99 -15.44 9.83 3.03
C ALA A 99 -13.96 9.45 2.96
N ASP A 100 -13.40 9.29 1.76
CA ASP A 100 -11.98 9.00 1.58
C ASP A 100 -11.10 10.15 2.09
N ALA A 101 -11.42 11.41 1.75
CA ALA A 101 -10.67 12.57 2.23
C ALA A 101 -10.70 12.70 3.77
N CYS A 102 -11.84 12.39 4.39
CA CYS A 102 -11.95 12.34 5.84
C CYS A 102 -11.13 11.21 6.46
N ALA A 103 -11.14 10.03 5.84
CA ALA A 103 -10.36 8.88 6.28
C ALA A 103 -8.85 9.12 6.14
N ASP A 104 -8.41 9.72 5.02
CA ASP A 104 -7.03 10.19 4.82
C ASP A 104 -6.61 11.10 5.97
N SER A 105 -7.40 12.14 6.24
CA SER A 105 -7.10 13.12 7.30
C SER A 105 -7.01 12.46 8.68
N LEU A 106 -7.94 11.57 9.02
CA LEU A 106 -7.90 10.82 10.29
C LEU A 106 -6.72 9.86 10.41
N LEU A 107 -6.35 9.22 9.30
CA LEU A 107 -5.30 8.22 9.26
C LEU A 107 -3.92 8.88 9.38
N PHE A 108 -3.71 9.96 8.63
CA PHE A 108 -2.42 10.64 8.53
C PHE A 108 -2.25 11.78 9.55
N GLY A 109 -3.33 12.21 10.20
CA GLY A 109 -3.30 13.19 11.29
C GLY A 109 -3.44 14.64 10.81
N ASP A 110 -4.09 14.85 9.67
CA ASP A 110 -4.35 16.17 9.09
C ASP A 110 -5.62 16.82 9.68
N GLU A 111 -5.81 18.11 9.39
CA GLU A 111 -7.04 18.81 9.74
C GLU A 111 -8.25 18.19 9.02
N LEU A 112 -9.32 17.91 9.77
CA LEU A 112 -10.52 17.29 9.20
C LEU A 112 -11.30 18.30 8.36
N PRO A 113 -11.65 17.95 7.10
CA PRO A 113 -12.58 18.74 6.32
C PRO A 113 -13.92 18.99 7.05
N PRO A 114 -14.57 20.16 6.87
CA PRO A 114 -15.80 20.50 7.58
C PRO A 114 -16.96 19.50 7.39
N PHE A 115 -16.97 18.79 6.25
CA PHE A 115 -18.00 17.81 5.92
C PHE A 115 -17.80 16.46 6.61
N CYS A 116 -16.73 16.23 7.38
CA CYS A 116 -16.46 14.92 7.98
C CYS A 116 -17.44 14.52 9.09
N GLY A 117 -18.10 15.49 9.73
CA GLY A 117 -19.11 15.22 10.77
C GLY A 117 -20.33 14.44 10.28
N GLN A 118 -20.52 14.29 8.97
CA GLN A 118 -21.61 13.49 8.40
C GLN A 118 -21.36 11.98 8.44
N PHE A 119 -20.11 11.55 8.63
CA PHE A 119 -19.73 10.13 8.59
C PHE A 119 -19.53 9.59 10.01
N SER A 120 -19.94 8.34 10.21
CA SER A 120 -19.68 7.66 11.48
C SER A 120 -18.20 7.29 11.64
N ASN A 121 -17.74 7.15 12.87
CA ASN A 121 -16.40 6.60 13.15
C ASN A 121 -16.21 5.23 12.49
N HIS A 122 -17.25 4.40 12.44
CA HIS A 122 -17.19 3.09 11.77
C HIS A 122 -16.91 3.22 10.27
N THR A 123 -17.51 4.21 9.61
CA THR A 123 -17.29 4.51 8.17
C THR A 123 -15.87 4.98 7.91
N LEU A 124 -15.34 5.85 8.77
CA LEU A 124 -14.05 6.51 8.57
C LEU A 124 -12.84 5.71 9.08
N ASP A 125 -13.03 4.68 9.92
CA ASP A 125 -11.92 3.86 10.44
C ASP A 125 -11.44 2.82 9.42
N TYR A 126 -10.81 3.31 8.34
CA TYR A 126 -10.44 2.47 7.20
C TYR A 126 -9.48 1.35 7.57
N LEU A 127 -8.53 1.60 8.49
CA LEU A 127 -7.57 0.59 8.93
C LEU A 127 -8.27 -0.58 9.64
N LEU A 128 -9.18 -0.29 10.59
CA LEU A 128 -9.92 -1.35 11.28
C LEU A 128 -10.82 -2.12 10.30
N ARG A 129 -11.54 -1.42 9.42
CA ARG A 129 -12.39 -2.06 8.41
C ARG A 129 -11.59 -2.94 7.46
N ALA A 130 -10.39 -2.51 7.06
CA ALA A 130 -9.49 -3.27 6.21
C ALA A 130 -9.00 -4.55 6.91
N ALA A 131 -8.62 -4.45 8.18
CA ALA A 131 -8.21 -5.60 8.99
C ALA A 131 -9.34 -6.63 9.16
N GLU A 132 -10.57 -6.19 9.45
CA GLU A 132 -11.75 -7.06 9.55
C GLU A 132 -12.06 -7.76 8.21
N PHE A 133 -11.94 -7.05 7.09
CA PHE A 133 -12.13 -7.65 5.77
C PHE A 133 -11.10 -8.75 5.50
N VAL A 134 -9.82 -8.47 5.78
CA VAL A 134 -8.73 -9.44 5.64
C VAL A 134 -8.88 -10.65 6.56
N ALA A 135 -9.41 -10.48 7.77
CA ALA A 135 -9.75 -11.58 8.66
C ALA A 135 -10.83 -12.50 8.05
N ARG A 136 -11.89 -11.92 7.46
CA ARG A 136 -12.92 -12.69 6.73
C ARG A 136 -12.35 -13.44 5.53
N CYS A 137 -11.48 -12.80 4.74
CA CYS A 137 -10.82 -13.44 3.60
C CYS A 137 -10.00 -14.66 4.03
N ALA A 138 -9.24 -14.53 5.11
CA ALA A 138 -8.44 -15.64 5.63
C ALA A 138 -9.26 -16.78 6.22
N ALA A 139 -10.35 -16.46 6.90
CA ALA A 139 -11.26 -17.47 7.42
C ALA A 139 -11.93 -18.26 6.27
N ALA A 140 -12.27 -17.58 5.17
CA ALA A 140 -12.87 -18.23 4.00
C ALA A 140 -11.87 -19.03 3.16
N TYR A 141 -10.59 -18.65 3.17
CA TYR A 141 -9.53 -19.27 2.39
C TYR A 141 -8.32 -19.65 3.28
N PRO A 142 -8.50 -20.54 4.28
CA PRO A 142 -7.48 -20.82 5.30
C PRO A 142 -6.24 -21.53 4.75
N SER A 143 -6.34 -22.20 3.61
CA SER A 143 -5.22 -22.86 2.93
C SER A 143 -4.52 -21.98 1.89
N TYR A 144 -4.95 -20.72 1.72
CA TYR A 144 -4.41 -19.85 0.69
C TYR A 144 -3.35 -18.91 1.26
N GLU A 145 -2.29 -18.67 0.50
CA GLU A 145 -1.33 -17.62 0.77
C GLU A 145 -1.93 -16.26 0.37
N LEU A 146 -1.95 -15.30 1.28
CA LEU A 146 -2.47 -13.95 1.03
C LEU A 146 -1.34 -12.99 0.65
N LEU A 147 -1.59 -12.15 -0.35
CA LEU A 147 -0.82 -10.97 -0.69
C LEU A 147 -1.74 -9.74 -0.66
N PHE A 148 -1.22 -8.60 -0.21
CA PHE A 148 -1.97 -7.35 -0.18
C PHE A 148 -1.48 -6.37 -1.23
N THR A 149 -2.41 -5.69 -1.89
CA THR A 149 -2.11 -4.69 -2.91
C THR A 149 -3.09 -3.52 -2.83
N GLY A 150 -2.71 -2.40 -3.43
CA GLY A 150 -3.49 -1.18 -3.42
C GLY A 150 -2.71 -0.05 -4.08
N HIS A 151 -3.35 1.10 -4.20
CA HIS A 151 -2.74 2.33 -4.70
C HIS A 151 -3.06 3.50 -3.76
N SER A 152 -2.12 4.44 -3.57
CA SER A 152 -2.33 5.64 -2.75
C SER A 152 -2.80 5.28 -1.33
N LEU A 153 -3.94 5.79 -0.84
CA LEU A 153 -4.55 5.33 0.43
C LEU A 153 -4.67 3.80 0.53
N GLY A 154 -5.05 3.11 -0.55
CA GLY A 154 -5.16 1.66 -0.58
C GLY A 154 -3.81 0.95 -0.44
N ALA A 155 -2.73 1.60 -0.91
CA ALA A 155 -1.36 1.11 -0.71
C ALA A 155 -0.95 1.19 0.77
N ALA A 156 -1.26 2.31 1.43
CA ALA A 156 -1.05 2.45 2.87
C ALA A 156 -1.81 1.38 3.66
N LEU A 157 -3.09 1.16 3.36
CA LEU A 157 -3.91 0.13 4.00
C LEU A 157 -3.33 -1.27 3.80
N ALA A 158 -2.91 -1.61 2.59
CA ALA A 158 -2.29 -2.90 2.30
C ALA A 158 -1.02 -3.14 3.15
N MET A 159 -0.12 -2.16 3.23
CA MET A 159 1.11 -2.26 4.02
C MET A 159 0.84 -2.32 5.53
N MET A 160 -0.05 -1.47 6.03
CA MET A 160 -0.43 -1.46 7.45
C MET A 160 -1.11 -2.77 7.88
N VAL A 161 -2.01 -3.31 7.05
CA VAL A 161 -2.69 -4.57 7.36
C VAL A 161 -1.74 -5.77 7.28
N ALA A 162 -0.74 -5.74 6.39
CA ALA A 162 0.36 -6.70 6.39
C ALA A 162 1.04 -6.74 7.77
N GLU A 163 1.55 -5.61 8.27
CA GLU A 163 2.22 -5.54 9.58
C GLU A 163 1.29 -5.87 10.76
N LEU A 164 0.08 -5.30 10.78
CA LEU A 164 -0.90 -5.53 11.85
C LEU A 164 -1.22 -7.01 12.02
N ARG A 165 -1.33 -7.75 10.90
CA ARG A 165 -1.63 -9.17 10.92
C ARG A 165 -0.52 -9.99 11.58
N VAL A 166 0.74 -9.57 11.49
CA VAL A 166 1.83 -10.21 12.24
C VAL A 166 1.62 -10.07 13.73
N GLY A 167 1.27 -8.87 14.19
CA GLY A 167 1.00 -8.59 15.60
C GLY A 167 -0.12 -9.48 16.14
N LEU A 168 -1.21 -9.61 15.39
CA LEU A 168 -2.34 -10.46 15.77
C LEU A 168 -1.98 -11.95 15.82
N LEU A 169 -1.22 -12.45 14.83
CA LEU A 169 -0.77 -13.85 14.79
C LEU A 169 0.24 -14.20 15.89
N ARG A 170 0.96 -13.22 16.46
CA ARG A 170 1.87 -13.46 17.59
C ARG A 170 1.13 -13.56 18.93
N ASN A 171 -0.02 -12.90 19.03
CA ASN A 171 -0.79 -12.82 20.28
C ASN A 171 -1.74 -14.02 20.48
N ASP A 172 -1.98 -14.84 19.45
CA ASP A 172 -2.89 -15.98 19.54
C ASP A 172 -2.31 -17.18 20.32
N GLY A 173 -1.04 -17.10 20.76
CA GLY A 173 -0.37 -18.15 21.54
C GLY A 173 -0.17 -19.46 20.78
N SER A 174 -0.52 -19.51 19.49
CA SER A 174 -0.31 -20.66 18.64
C SER A 174 1.17 -20.77 18.31
N SER A 175 1.83 -21.82 18.83
CA SER A 175 3.24 -22.09 18.52
C SER A 175 3.49 -22.48 17.06
N THR A 176 2.44 -22.58 16.24
CA THR A 176 2.59 -22.73 14.80
C THR A 176 3.01 -21.38 14.23
N SER A 177 4.32 -21.15 14.14
CA SER A 177 4.87 -20.02 13.39
C SER A 177 4.15 -19.95 12.04
N PRO A 178 3.48 -18.83 11.69
CA PRO A 178 2.79 -18.72 10.42
C PRO A 178 3.78 -19.08 9.31
N THR A 179 3.42 -20.02 8.45
CA THR A 179 4.32 -20.62 7.45
C THR A 179 4.87 -19.58 6.47
N ALA A 180 4.20 -18.42 6.32
CA ALA A 180 4.76 -17.19 5.79
C ALA A 180 3.87 -15.99 6.20
N LEU A 181 4.47 -14.86 6.59
CA LEU A 181 3.74 -13.60 6.75
C LEU A 181 3.19 -13.12 5.38
N PRO A 182 2.04 -12.45 5.28
CA PRO A 182 1.54 -12.01 3.97
C PRO A 182 2.38 -10.82 3.44
N PRO A 183 2.96 -10.90 2.23
CA PRO A 183 3.65 -9.76 1.62
C PRO A 183 2.67 -8.69 1.16
N ALA A 184 3.18 -7.48 0.93
CA ALA A 184 2.46 -6.42 0.23
C ALA A 184 3.27 -5.91 -0.97
N ALA A 185 2.61 -5.79 -2.12
CA ALA A 185 3.12 -5.06 -3.27
C ALA A 185 2.07 -4.05 -3.73
N VAL A 186 2.43 -2.78 -3.64
CA VAL A 186 1.50 -1.68 -3.75
C VAL A 186 2.05 -0.63 -4.71
N PHE A 187 1.19 0.30 -5.11
CA PHE A 187 1.54 1.37 -6.03
C PHE A 187 1.44 2.71 -5.31
N SER A 188 2.52 3.50 -5.29
CA SER A 188 2.50 4.88 -4.76
C SER A 188 2.03 4.98 -3.31
N ALA A 189 2.68 4.26 -2.40
CA ALA A 189 2.32 4.33 -0.99
C ALA A 189 2.67 5.72 -0.42
N PRO A 190 1.73 6.39 0.28
CA PRO A 190 2.06 7.54 1.11
C PRO A 190 2.78 7.10 2.39
N ALA A 191 3.14 8.07 3.22
CA ALA A 191 3.66 7.85 4.58
C ALA A 191 2.66 7.03 5.40
N TRP A 192 3.05 5.86 5.90
CA TRP A 192 2.13 4.95 6.60
C TRP A 192 2.65 4.43 7.94
N ALA A 193 3.96 4.45 8.17
CA ALA A 193 4.59 3.85 9.35
C ALA A 193 4.13 4.48 10.66
N ASP A 194 4.15 5.82 10.75
CA ASP A 194 3.65 6.54 11.92
C ASP A 194 2.14 6.40 12.06
N ALA A 195 1.39 6.37 10.96
CA ALA A 195 -0.05 6.17 11.00
C ALA A 195 -0.39 4.81 11.65
N LEU A 196 0.31 3.73 11.27
CA LEU A 196 0.15 2.43 11.92
C LEU A 196 0.45 2.51 13.42
N THR A 197 1.60 3.10 13.76
CA THR A 197 2.07 3.20 15.16
C THR A 197 1.09 3.98 16.01
N ARG A 198 0.63 5.15 15.56
CA ARG A 198 -0.34 5.99 16.28
C ARG A 198 -1.70 5.32 16.45
N ARG A 199 -2.16 4.60 15.43
CA ARG A 199 -3.51 3.99 15.42
C ARG A 199 -3.58 2.67 16.18
N THR A 200 -2.47 1.92 16.26
CA THR A 200 -2.48 0.54 16.76
C THR A 200 -1.42 0.23 17.80
N GLY A 201 -0.43 1.10 17.99
CA GLY A 201 0.77 0.83 18.78
C GLY A 201 1.77 -0.11 18.11
N VAL A 202 1.47 -0.65 16.92
CA VAL A 202 2.37 -1.54 16.18
C VAL A 202 3.44 -0.72 15.47
N VAL A 203 4.70 -0.96 15.82
CA VAL A 203 5.85 -0.38 15.12
C VAL A 203 6.19 -1.26 13.91
N PRO A 204 6.17 -0.73 12.67
CA PRO A 204 6.55 -1.47 11.48
C PRO A 204 7.99 -1.96 11.60
N SER A 205 8.17 -3.28 11.66
CA SER A 205 9.51 -3.84 11.90
C SER A 205 9.64 -5.29 11.45
N VAL A 206 8.56 -6.07 11.41
CA VAL A 206 8.69 -7.51 11.20
C VAL A 206 8.66 -7.86 9.72
N ILE A 207 7.66 -7.41 8.97
CA ILE A 207 7.57 -7.69 7.52
C ILE A 207 8.55 -6.82 6.76
N ALA A 208 8.68 -5.56 7.18
CA ALA A 208 9.69 -4.63 6.74
C ALA A 208 11.10 -5.24 6.77
N ALA A 209 11.53 -5.80 7.92
CA ALA A 209 12.86 -6.40 8.06
C ALA A 209 13.05 -7.63 7.16
N GLN A 210 11.97 -8.33 6.80
CA GLN A 210 11.99 -9.45 5.87
C GLN A 210 11.98 -9.03 4.39
N ARG A 211 11.93 -7.72 4.09
CA ARG A 211 11.86 -7.17 2.73
C ARG A 211 10.65 -7.65 1.94
N ARG A 212 9.49 -7.74 2.60
CA ARG A 212 8.24 -8.24 1.98
C ARG A 212 7.16 -7.17 1.79
N LEU A 213 7.54 -5.91 1.97
CA LEU A 213 6.72 -4.73 1.67
C LEU A 213 7.39 -4.01 0.50
N TYR A 214 6.70 -3.90 -0.64
CA TYR A 214 7.20 -3.26 -1.84
C TYR A 214 6.27 -2.12 -2.26
N SER A 215 6.80 -0.90 -2.37
CA SER A 215 6.12 0.24 -2.97
C SER A 215 6.68 0.52 -4.35
N LEU A 216 5.86 0.33 -5.38
CA LEU A 216 6.22 0.62 -6.77
C LEU A 216 5.70 2.02 -7.13
N ALA A 217 6.58 2.92 -7.56
CA ALA A 217 6.19 4.28 -7.92
C ALA A 217 7.03 4.87 -9.05
N ASP A 218 6.53 5.98 -9.60
CA ASP A 218 7.29 6.91 -10.41
C ASP A 218 8.22 7.69 -9.47
N GLU A 219 9.49 7.88 -9.85
CA GLU A 219 10.44 8.66 -9.04
C GLU A 219 9.98 10.11 -8.80
N TRP A 220 9.12 10.62 -9.67
CA TRP A 220 8.52 11.95 -9.62
C TRP A 220 7.13 11.97 -8.97
N ASP A 221 6.66 10.88 -8.35
CA ASP A 221 5.43 10.89 -7.55
C ASP A 221 5.64 11.70 -6.25
N PRO A 222 5.01 12.89 -6.10
CA PRO A 222 5.26 13.75 -4.94
C PRO A 222 4.73 13.13 -3.64
N VAL A 223 3.76 12.22 -3.70
CA VAL A 223 3.21 11.54 -2.51
C VAL A 223 4.23 10.54 -1.98
N GLN A 224 4.76 9.69 -2.86
CA GLN A 224 5.73 8.69 -2.45
C GLN A 224 7.08 9.33 -2.10
N ALA A 225 7.57 10.28 -2.91
CA ALA A 225 8.82 10.97 -2.60
C ALA A 225 8.78 11.67 -1.24
N SER A 226 7.67 12.36 -0.92
CA SER A 226 7.46 12.95 0.40
C SER A 226 7.45 11.90 1.53
N ALA A 227 6.84 10.74 1.30
CA ALA A 227 6.84 9.64 2.28
C ALA A 227 8.25 9.08 2.55
N SER A 228 9.04 8.93 1.50
CA SER A 228 10.43 8.47 1.56
C SER A 228 11.33 9.48 2.27
N ASP A 229 11.22 10.77 1.94
CA ASP A 229 12.01 11.84 2.57
C ASP A 229 11.70 12.01 4.07
N GLN A 230 10.45 11.78 4.47
CA GLN A 230 10.05 11.77 5.88
C GLN A 230 10.52 10.52 6.64
N GLY A 231 11.10 9.52 5.96
CA GLY A 231 11.45 8.23 6.54
C GLY A 231 10.24 7.39 6.96
N GLN A 232 9.06 7.72 6.43
CA GLN A 232 7.76 7.14 6.77
C GLN A 232 7.28 6.06 5.80
N LEU A 233 8.05 5.83 4.74
CA LEU A 233 7.97 4.67 3.89
C LEU A 233 8.97 3.61 4.38
N VAL A 234 8.47 2.48 4.88
CA VAL A 234 9.29 1.39 5.41
C VAL A 234 9.19 0.16 4.49
N GLY A 235 10.33 -0.45 4.14
CA GLY A 235 10.39 -1.66 3.33
C GLY A 235 11.25 -1.48 2.08
N MET A 236 10.75 -1.91 0.94
CA MET A 236 11.40 -1.76 -0.36
C MET A 236 10.67 -0.70 -1.19
N GLU A 237 11.39 0.32 -1.62
CA GLU A 237 10.93 1.28 -2.61
C GLU A 237 11.46 0.87 -3.97
N CYS A 238 10.59 0.81 -4.97
CA CYS A 238 10.91 0.43 -6.34
C CYS A 238 10.48 1.55 -7.29
N LEU A 239 11.43 2.31 -7.83
CA LEU A 239 11.17 3.49 -8.64
C LEU A 239 11.40 3.25 -10.13
N TRP A 240 10.45 3.67 -10.96
CA TRP A 240 10.68 3.91 -12.38
C TRP A 240 11.36 5.25 -12.56
N ALA A 241 12.47 5.25 -13.28
CA ALA A 241 13.15 6.48 -13.66
C ALA A 241 12.56 6.99 -14.98
N ASP A 242 12.09 8.24 -14.96
CA ASP A 242 11.50 8.91 -16.10
C ASP A 242 12.39 10.09 -16.51
N ALA A 243 12.95 9.98 -17.71
CA ALA A 243 13.77 11.01 -18.32
C ALA A 243 13.22 11.37 -19.71
N PRO A 244 12.80 12.64 -19.95
CA PRO A 244 12.84 13.79 -19.03
C PRO A 244 11.75 13.73 -17.93
N PRO A 245 11.87 14.56 -16.86
CA PRO A 245 10.84 14.65 -15.81
C PRO A 245 9.46 14.99 -16.40
N PRO A 246 8.37 14.39 -15.87
CA PRO A 246 7.02 14.71 -16.30
C PRO A 246 6.64 16.18 -16.07
N PRO A 247 5.60 16.70 -16.77
CA PRO A 247 5.19 18.10 -16.65
C PRO A 247 4.92 18.53 -15.20
N GLY A 248 5.52 19.66 -14.81
CA GLY A 248 5.38 20.24 -13.47
C GLY A 248 6.33 19.65 -12.41
N CYS A 249 6.94 18.49 -12.65
CA CYS A 249 7.74 17.80 -11.63
C CYS A 249 9.06 18.51 -11.31
N SER A 250 9.80 19.00 -12.31
CA SER A 250 11.02 19.80 -12.07
C SER A 250 10.73 21.02 -11.19
N ALA A 251 9.72 21.81 -11.54
CA ALA A 251 9.34 23.00 -10.78
C ALA A 251 8.80 22.65 -9.39
N CYS A 252 8.14 21.50 -9.23
CA CYS A 252 7.73 21.01 -7.91
C CYS A 252 8.95 20.71 -7.02
N TRP A 253 9.94 19.98 -7.53
CA TRP A 253 11.16 19.64 -6.77
C TRP A 253 12.02 20.88 -6.47
N GLU A 254 12.15 21.81 -7.42
CA GLU A 254 12.85 23.07 -7.21
C GLU A 254 12.22 23.88 -6.06
N SER A 255 10.89 23.88 -5.96
CA SER A 255 10.18 24.61 -4.90
C SER A 255 10.40 24.06 -3.49
N GLY A 256 10.76 22.78 -3.36
CA GLY A 256 11.12 22.16 -2.09
C GLY A 256 12.62 21.96 -1.88
N GLY A 257 13.48 22.54 -2.74
CA GLY A 257 14.94 22.45 -2.58
C GLY A 257 15.54 21.10 -2.98
N GLY A 258 14.97 20.43 -3.99
CA GLY A 258 15.41 19.12 -4.47
C GLY A 258 14.52 17.95 -4.04
N ALA A 259 13.37 18.25 -3.44
CA ALA A 259 12.33 17.32 -3.00
C ALA A 259 10.96 18.00 -3.18
N PRO A 260 9.83 17.24 -3.23
CA PRO A 260 8.52 17.87 -3.17
C PRO A 260 8.35 18.55 -1.80
N PRO A 261 7.83 19.79 -1.74
CA PRO A 261 7.58 20.45 -0.46
C PRO A 261 6.52 19.69 0.36
N LEU A 262 6.57 19.77 1.70
CA LEU A 262 5.58 19.09 2.56
C LEU A 262 4.14 19.47 2.20
N SER A 263 3.92 20.73 1.82
CA SER A 263 2.65 21.27 1.32
C SER A 263 2.53 21.22 -0.20
N TRP A 264 3.03 20.15 -0.85
CA TRP A 264 3.04 20.03 -2.32
C TRP A 264 1.65 20.22 -2.93
N SER A 265 0.58 19.85 -2.22
CA SER A 265 -0.80 20.06 -2.69
C SER A 265 -1.14 21.54 -2.97
N ASP A 266 -0.43 22.47 -2.36
CA ASP A 266 -0.68 23.91 -2.47
C ASP A 266 -0.01 24.52 -3.72
N SER A 267 1.04 23.88 -4.21
CA SER A 267 1.77 24.30 -5.42
C SER A 267 1.08 23.81 -6.69
N ALA A 268 0.82 24.74 -7.62
CA ALA A 268 0.23 24.40 -8.93
C ALA A 268 1.14 23.46 -9.74
N ALA A 269 2.46 23.64 -9.66
CA ALA A 269 3.42 22.77 -10.33
C ALA A 269 3.38 21.34 -9.76
N CYS A 270 3.31 21.21 -8.43
CA CYS A 270 3.21 19.92 -7.78
C CYS A 270 1.86 19.22 -8.04
N ARG A 271 0.74 19.96 -8.11
CA ARG A 271 -0.55 19.38 -8.52
C ARG A 271 -0.53 18.86 -9.96
N LEU A 272 0.16 19.57 -10.86
CA LEU A 272 0.36 19.10 -12.23
C LEU A 272 1.22 17.83 -12.24
N CYS A 273 2.33 17.83 -11.50
CA CYS A 273 3.17 16.65 -11.34
C CYS A 273 2.37 15.45 -10.81
N PHE A 274 1.65 15.61 -9.70
CA PHE A 274 0.74 14.60 -9.13
C PHE A 274 -0.23 14.02 -10.16
N ALA A 275 -0.84 14.86 -11.00
CA ALA A 275 -1.78 14.40 -12.04
C ALA A 275 -1.11 13.51 -13.10
N HIS A 276 0.18 13.73 -13.36
CA HIS A 276 0.98 12.95 -14.30
C HIS A 276 1.63 11.72 -13.67
N THR A 277 1.97 11.74 -12.38
CA THR A 277 2.81 10.71 -11.77
C THR A 277 2.08 9.89 -10.72
N HIS A 278 1.14 10.46 -9.95
CA HIS A 278 0.42 9.74 -8.90
C HIS A 278 -0.88 9.08 -9.38
N VAL A 279 -1.51 9.53 -10.46
CA VAL A 279 -2.80 8.96 -10.88
C VAL A 279 -2.61 7.51 -11.38
N PHE A 280 -3.39 6.58 -10.82
CA PHE A 280 -3.20 5.13 -11.04
C PHE A 280 -3.14 4.70 -12.51
N SER A 281 -3.88 5.35 -13.41
CA SER A 281 -3.85 5.03 -14.85
C SER A 281 -2.45 5.18 -15.47
N ASN A 282 -1.62 6.06 -14.93
CA ASN A 282 -0.29 6.33 -15.47
C ASN A 282 0.70 5.20 -15.12
N TYR A 283 0.51 4.55 -13.96
CA TYR A 283 1.26 3.34 -13.57
C TYR A 283 1.05 2.14 -14.50
N VAL A 284 -0.14 2.02 -15.08
CA VAL A 284 -0.41 0.96 -16.04
C VAL A 284 0.50 1.09 -17.26
N ASN A 285 0.85 2.32 -17.68
CA ASN A 285 1.75 2.55 -18.80
C ASN A 285 3.18 2.07 -18.47
N HIS A 286 3.70 2.41 -17.28
CA HIS A 286 5.00 1.92 -16.83
C HIS A 286 5.05 0.39 -16.76
N LEU A 287 3.99 -0.26 -16.29
CA LEU A 287 3.96 -1.71 -16.11
C LEU A 287 3.80 -2.51 -17.40
N VAL A 288 3.13 -1.95 -18.41
CA VAL A 288 2.89 -2.65 -19.68
C VAL A 288 4.01 -2.41 -20.68
N LEU A 289 4.62 -1.22 -20.65
CA LEU A 289 5.56 -0.77 -21.69
C LEU A 289 6.97 -0.51 -21.16
N GLY A 290 7.12 -0.29 -19.86
CA GLY A 290 8.37 0.15 -19.25
C GLY A 290 9.32 -0.98 -18.83
N PRO A 291 10.57 -0.62 -18.48
CA PRO A 291 11.47 -1.53 -17.80
C PRO A 291 11.00 -1.83 -16.38
N ARG A 292 11.61 -2.83 -15.74
CA ARG A 292 11.46 -3.07 -14.31
C ARG A 292 11.98 -1.84 -13.51
N PRO A 293 11.31 -1.44 -12.42
CA PRO A 293 11.83 -0.38 -11.56
C PRO A 293 13.10 -0.81 -10.82
N THR A 294 13.89 0.17 -10.38
CA THR A 294 15.04 -0.07 -9.50
C THR A 294 14.59 -0.06 -8.05
N CYS A 295 14.93 -1.09 -7.28
CA CYS A 295 14.49 -1.20 -5.89
C CYS A 295 15.62 -0.94 -4.89
N ALA A 296 15.31 -0.20 -3.82
CA ALA A 296 16.16 0.08 -2.68
C ALA A 296 15.40 -0.17 -1.36
N VAL A 297 16.15 -0.41 -0.27
CA VAL A 297 15.57 -0.49 1.07
C VAL A 297 15.36 0.94 1.58
N VAL A 298 14.17 1.23 2.11
CA VAL A 298 13.80 2.53 2.68
C VAL A 298 13.20 2.39 4.08
N GLY A 299 13.19 3.50 4.81
CA GLY A 299 12.74 3.57 6.20
C GLY A 299 13.88 3.30 7.18
N ALA A 300 13.61 3.55 8.46
CA ALA A 300 14.63 3.42 9.49
C ALA A 300 15.27 2.04 9.43
N SER A 301 16.55 2.03 9.03
CA SER A 301 17.48 1.01 9.49
C SER A 301 17.24 0.95 10.99
N VAL A 302 16.65 -0.14 11.49
CA VAL A 302 16.63 -0.44 12.92
C VAL A 302 18.11 -0.40 13.27
N ARG A 303 18.59 0.77 13.72
CA ARG A 303 19.96 0.96 14.14
C ARG A 303 20.11 -0.09 15.20
N GLY A 304 20.81 -1.15 14.82
CA GLY A 304 21.13 -2.22 15.74
C GLY A 304 21.65 -1.54 16.98
N SER A 305 21.01 -1.86 18.10
CA SER A 305 21.64 -1.83 19.40
C SER A 305 22.88 -2.73 19.31
N ALA A 306 23.92 -2.22 18.67
CA ALA A 306 25.25 -2.77 18.64
C ALA A 306 26.02 -2.08 19.75
N THR A 307 25.73 -2.47 20.99
CA THR A 307 26.67 -2.58 22.12
C THR A 307 25.88 -2.94 23.39
N LEU A 308 25.66 -4.24 23.62
CA LEU A 308 25.72 -4.76 24.99
C LEU A 308 27.21 -4.76 25.36
N GLY A 309 27.69 -3.61 25.83
CA GLY A 309 28.99 -3.53 26.48
C GLY A 309 28.98 -4.44 27.69
N ALA A 310 29.84 -5.45 27.68
CA ALA A 310 30.13 -6.27 28.84
C ALA A 310 30.58 -5.34 29.99
N VAL A 311 29.75 -5.24 31.02
CA VAL A 311 30.16 -4.65 32.30
C VAL A 311 31.13 -5.65 32.92
N HIS A 312 32.42 -5.40 32.72
CA HIS A 312 33.47 -6.01 33.53
C HIS A 312 33.38 -5.42 34.94
N SER A 313 32.74 -6.16 35.84
CA SER A 313 32.83 -5.97 37.27
C SER A 313 34.26 -6.30 37.71
N SER A 314 35.05 -5.27 38.02
CA SER A 314 36.22 -5.40 38.88
C SER A 314 35.86 -4.87 40.26
N VAL A 315 35.81 -5.80 41.22
CA VAL A 315 35.73 -5.51 42.65
C VAL A 315 37.16 -5.25 43.13
N PRO A 316 37.48 -4.12 43.78
CA PRO A 316 38.72 -3.98 44.51
C PRO A 316 38.58 -4.57 45.92
N ALA A 317 39.61 -5.32 46.33
CA ALA A 317 39.93 -5.60 47.72
C ALA A 317 40.81 -4.47 48.29
#